data_AF-A0A1Q9RWN4-F1
#
_entry.id   AF-A0A1Q9RWN4-F1
#
_cell.length_a   1.000
_cell.length_b   1.000
_cell.length_c   1.000
_cell.angle_alpha   90.00
_cell.angle_beta   90.00
_cell.angle_gamma   90.00
#
_symmetry.space_group_name_H-M   'P 1'
#
loop_
_entity.id
_entity.type
_entity.pdbx_description
1 polymer ?
#
loop_
_entity_poly.entity_id
_entity_poly.type
_entity_poly.pdbx_seq_one_letter_code
_entity_poly.pdbx_strand_id
1 'polypeptide(L)'
;MIGGSGEWIPVRVEARWTDRTGTERTGMVSAGTATAAGTVVEIWLDEEGRVVDEPIQPLTAVLLGIGAAGGVLAIGGALLYALWSAVRSVTGAANDRRWEREWAQVEPVWSSRRFQ
;
A
#
# COMPACT_ATOMS: atom_id res chain seq x y z
N MET A 1 22.99 6.59 16.37
CA MET A 1 23.85 5.55 15.79
C MET A 1 22.94 4.43 15.33
N ILE A 2 22.79 4.27 14.02
CA ILE A 2 22.14 3.12 13.40
C ILE A 2 23.25 2.08 13.23
N GLY A 3 23.15 0.94 13.91
CA GLY A 3 24.22 -0.06 13.91
C GLY A 3 23.73 -1.42 14.36
N GLY A 4 23.71 -2.36 13.42
CA GLY A 4 23.60 -3.79 13.66
C GLY A 4 22.18 -4.33 13.53
N SER A 5 21.80 -4.75 12.32
CA SER A 5 20.88 -5.87 12.14
C SER A 5 21.58 -7.12 12.66
N GLY A 6 21.69 -7.24 13.99
CA GLY A 6 21.88 -8.53 14.61
C GLY A 6 20.72 -9.36 14.15
N GLU A 7 21.01 -10.40 13.39
CA GLU A 7 20.05 -11.40 12.98
C GLU A 7 19.32 -11.85 14.26
N TRP A 8 18.09 -11.37 14.46
CA TRP A 8 17.26 -11.74 15.59
C TRP A 8 16.84 -13.18 15.31
N ILE A 9 17.73 -14.13 15.59
CA ILE A 9 17.40 -15.54 15.58
C ILE A 9 16.64 -15.76 16.90
N PRO A 10 15.31 -15.94 16.89
CA PRO A 10 14.59 -16.23 18.11
C PRO A 10 15.10 -17.56 18.65
N VAL A 11 15.79 -17.52 19.79
CA VAL A 11 16.21 -18.74 20.49
C VAL A 11 15.14 -19.03 21.52
N ARG A 12 14.61 -20.26 21.50
CA ARG A 12 13.65 -20.70 22.51
C ARG A 12 14.41 -20.99 23.80
N VAL A 13 14.17 -20.17 24.81
CA VAL A 13 14.72 -20.32 26.15
C VAL A 13 13.61 -20.62 27.15
N GLU A 14 13.94 -21.40 28.18
CA GLU A 14 13.03 -21.62 29.30
C GLU A 14 13.03 -20.36 30.19
N ALA A 15 11.88 -19.71 30.33
CA ALA A 15 11.71 -18.55 31.18
C ALA A 15 10.61 -18.80 32.22
N ARG A 16 10.74 -18.12 33.36
CA ARG A 16 9.77 -18.13 34.45
C ARG A 16 9.14 -16.74 34.54
N TRP A 17 7.82 -16.68 34.51
CA TRP A 17 7.06 -15.43 34.64
C TRP A 17 5.88 -15.62 35.58
N THR A 18 5.43 -14.50 36.16
CA THR A 18 4.25 -14.47 37.00
C THR A 18 3.07 -14.03 36.17
N ASP A 19 2.05 -14.88 36.08
CA ASP A 19 0.79 -14.57 35.40
C ASP A 19 0.00 -13.48 36.15
N ARG A 20 -1.00 -12.87 35.51
CA ARG A 20 -1.89 -11.85 36.10
C ARG A 20 -2.64 -12.35 37.34
N THR A 21 -2.74 -13.67 37.50
CA THR A 21 -3.32 -14.35 38.66
C THR A 21 -2.33 -14.52 39.84
N GLY A 22 -1.09 -14.05 39.69
CA GLY A 22 -0.03 -14.22 40.68
C GLY A 22 0.63 -15.61 40.67
N THR A 23 0.23 -16.47 39.73
CA THR A 23 0.75 -17.83 39.62
C THR A 23 2.08 -17.82 38.86
N GLU A 24 3.10 -18.43 39.45
CA GLU A 24 4.39 -18.61 38.79
C GLU A 24 4.27 -19.71 37.72
N ARG A 25 4.57 -19.35 36.47
CA ARG A 25 4.53 -20.23 35.31
C ARG A 25 5.90 -20.30 34.66
N THR A 26 6.21 -21.48 34.12
CA THR A 26 7.43 -21.73 33.36
C THR A 26 7.06 -22.20 31.96
N GLY A 27 7.75 -21.70 30.94
CA GLY A 27 7.51 -22.09 29.57
C GLY A 27 8.57 -21.58 28.59
N MET A 28 8.51 -22.09 27.37
CA MET A 28 9.46 -21.72 26.32
C MET A 28 9.07 -20.37 25.71
N VAL A 29 9.96 -19.39 25.82
CA VAL A 29 9.78 -18.05 25.27
C VAL A 29 10.86 -17.80 24.22
N SER A 30 10.49 -17.15 23.12
CA SER A 30 11.45 -16.65 22.14
C SER A 30 12.14 -15.40 22.69
N ALA A 31 13.42 -15.52 23.07
CA ALA A 31 14.23 -14.38 23.50
C ALA A 31 15.27 -14.03 22.43
N GLY A 32 15.60 -12.74 22.30
CA GLY A 32 16.71 -12.30 21.47
C GLY A 32 18.04 -12.88 21.97
N THR A 33 18.94 -13.24 21.04
CA THR A 33 20.25 -13.87 21.30
C THR A 33 21.19 -13.06 22.22
N ALA A 34 20.85 -11.81 22.54
CA ALA A 34 21.65 -10.89 23.36
C ALA A 34 21.09 -10.69 24.79
N THR A 35 20.20 -11.57 25.28
CA THR A 35 19.69 -11.48 26.65
C THR A 35 20.54 -12.32 27.61
N ALA A 36 21.24 -11.67 28.54
CA ALA A 36 21.97 -12.36 29.61
C ALA A 36 21.00 -13.07 30.57
N ALA A 37 21.41 -14.21 31.14
CA ALA A 37 20.60 -14.93 32.13
C ALA A 37 20.27 -14.01 33.33
N GLY A 38 18.98 -13.83 33.63
CA GLY A 38 18.49 -12.95 34.68
C GLY A 38 18.08 -11.54 34.23
N THR A 39 18.16 -11.22 32.93
CA THR A 39 17.62 -9.96 32.39
C THR A 39 16.10 -10.04 32.25
N VAL A 40 15.40 -9.01 32.72
CA VAL A 40 13.95 -8.86 32.54
C VAL A 40 13.67 -8.52 31.07
N VAL A 41 12.97 -9.39 30.37
CA VAL A 41 12.53 -9.18 28.97
C VAL A 41 11.03 -8.98 28.96
N GLU A 42 10.57 -7.97 28.24
CA GLU A 42 9.15 -7.73 27.98
C GLU A 42 8.67 -8.76 26.97
N ILE A 43 7.71 -9.60 27.38
CA ILE A 43 7.13 -10.67 26.55
C ILE A 43 5.65 -10.41 26.36
N TRP A 44 5.15 -10.64 25.14
CA TRP A 44 3.73 -10.53 24.83
C TRP A 44 3.03 -11.85 25.11
N LEU A 45 1.96 -11.80 25.89
CA LEU A 45 1.15 -12.97 26.28
C LEU A 45 -0.26 -12.82 25.71
N ASP A 46 -0.85 -13.93 25.24
CA ASP A 46 -2.28 -14.00 24.90
C ASP A 46 -3.16 -14.02 26.17
N GLU A 47 -4.49 -13.97 25.99
CA GLU A 47 -5.45 -13.99 27.10
C GLU A 47 -5.39 -15.29 27.93
N GLU A 48 -4.82 -16.35 27.36
CA GLU A 48 -4.59 -17.65 28.01
C GLU A 48 -3.20 -17.77 28.67
N GLY A 49 -2.34 -16.76 28.55
CA GLY A 49 -1.01 -16.71 29.13
C GLY A 49 0.06 -17.46 28.34
N ARG A 50 -0.13 -17.67 27.03
CA ARG A 50 0.89 -18.18 26.10
C ARG A 50 1.66 -17.03 25.46
N VAL A 51 2.93 -17.27 25.19
CA VAL A 51 3.77 -16.30 24.48
C VAL A 51 3.34 -16.20 23.03
N VAL A 52 3.04 -14.98 22.59
CA VAL A 52 2.71 -14.65 21.21
C VAL A 52 3.73 -13.68 20.63
N ASP A 53 3.86 -13.68 19.31
CA ASP A 53 4.69 -12.71 18.61
C ASP A 53 4.19 -11.29 18.85
N GLU A 54 5.11 -10.31 18.78
CA GLU A 54 4.81 -8.90 19.00
C GLU A 54 3.60 -8.48 18.13
N PRO A 55 2.52 -7.95 18.73
CA PRO A 55 1.37 -7.50 17.97
C PRO A 55 1.84 -6.50 16.92
N ILE A 56 1.34 -6.62 15.68
CA ILE A 56 1.66 -5.69 14.59
C ILE A 56 1.55 -4.27 15.13
N GLN A 57 2.68 -3.56 15.16
CA GLN A 57 2.74 -2.21 15.68
C GLN A 57 1.67 -1.36 14.97
N PRO A 58 0.84 -0.60 15.71
CA PRO A 58 -0.27 0.17 15.13
C PRO A 58 0.17 1.05 13.95
N LEU A 59 1.41 1.55 13.98
CA LEU A 59 2.02 2.29 12.88
C LEU A 59 2.11 1.47 11.59
N THR A 60 2.55 0.22 11.65
CA THR A 60 2.66 -0.67 10.48
C THR A 60 1.29 -0.94 9.85
N ALA A 61 0.27 -1.17 10.68
CA ALA A 61 -1.10 -1.36 10.20
C ALA A 61 -1.64 -0.11 9.49
N VAL A 62 -1.39 1.08 10.04
CA VAL A 62 -1.76 2.36 9.42
C VAL A 62 -1.03 2.58 8.09
N LEU A 63 0.28 2.32 8.04
CA LEU A 63 1.08 2.48 6.82
C LEU A 63 0.62 1.54 5.70
N LEU A 64 0.30 0.29 6.03
CA LEU A 64 -0.28 -0.66 5.07
C LEU A 64 -1.64 -0.18 4.55
N GLY A 65 -2.49 0.34 5.44
CA GLY A 65 -3.80 0.90 5.07
C GLY A 65 -3.67 2.10 4.13
N ILE A 66 -2.77 3.04 4.45
CA ILE A 66 -2.50 4.22 3.61
C ILE A 66 -1.95 3.79 2.25
N GLY A 67 -1.01 2.85 2.21
CA GLY A 67 -0.43 2.33 0.98
C GLY A 67 -1.49 1.66 0.08
N ALA A 68 -2.35 0.83 0.66
CA ALA A 68 -3.43 0.18 -0.07
C ALA A 68 -4.44 1.20 -0.63
N ALA A 69 -4.89 2.15 0.19
CA ALA A 69 -5.81 3.20 -0.25
C ALA A 69 -5.20 4.07 -1.36
N GLY A 70 -3.94 4.47 -1.19
CA GLY A 70 -3.20 5.23 -2.20
C GLY A 70 -3.06 4.46 -3.52
N GLY A 71 -2.75 3.17 -3.45
CA GLY A 71 -2.64 2.30 -4.62
C GLY A 71 -3.96 2.19 -5.40
N VAL A 72 -5.07 1.97 -4.71
CA VAL A 72 -6.41 1.89 -5.33
C VAL A 72 -6.78 3.21 -6.00
N LEU A 73 -6.56 4.35 -5.33
CA LEU A 73 -6.85 5.67 -5.89
C LEU A 73 -5.97 6.00 -7.09
N ALA A 74 -4.68 5.67 -7.03
CA ALA A 74 -3.75 5.90 -8.13
C ALA A 74 -4.12 5.09 -9.37
N ILE A 75 -4.37 3.78 -9.21
CA ILE A 75 -4.75 2.89 -10.31
C ILE A 75 -6.11 3.31 -10.89
N GLY A 76 -7.11 3.51 -10.03
CA GLY A 76 -8.44 3.94 -10.46
C GLY A 76 -8.42 5.28 -11.18
N GLY A 77 -7.70 6.26 -10.63
CA GLY A 77 -7.52 7.58 -11.24
C GLY A 77 -6.82 7.52 -12.59
N ALA A 78 -5.75 6.73 -12.71
CA ALA A 78 -5.04 6.53 -13.97
C ALA A 78 -5.93 5.89 -15.05
N LEU A 79 -6.72 4.87 -14.70
CA LEU A 79 -7.65 4.21 -15.62
C LEU A 79 -8.75 5.16 -16.09
N LEU A 80 -9.37 5.92 -15.18
CA LEU A 80 -10.40 6.91 -15.52
C LEU A 80 -9.85 8.01 -16.43
N TYR A 81 -8.65 8.52 -16.10
CA TYR A 81 -8.00 9.55 -16.91
C TYR A 81 -7.66 9.03 -18.31
N ALA A 82 -7.12 7.81 -18.42
CA ALA A 82 -6.80 7.18 -19.69
C ALA A 82 -8.05 6.99 -20.56
N LEU A 83 -9.14 6.48 -19.97
CA LEU A 83 -10.41 6.28 -20.66
C LEU A 83 -11.00 7.60 -21.14
N TRP A 84 -11.04 8.61 -20.27
CA TRP A 84 -11.55 9.95 -20.62
C TRP A 84 -10.74 10.57 -21.75
N SER A 85 -9.41 10.49 -21.67
CA SER A 85 -8.49 11.01 -22.69
C SER A 85 -8.71 10.29 -24.03
N ALA A 86 -8.82 8.96 -24.01
CA ALA A 86 -9.09 8.18 -25.22
C ALA A 86 -10.42 8.58 -25.88
N VAL A 87 -11.50 8.68 -25.10
CA VAL A 87 -12.82 9.12 -25.60
C VAL A 87 -12.73 10.52 -26.19
N ARG A 88 -12.06 11.46 -25.50
CA ARG A 88 -11.87 12.83 -25.98
C ARG A 88 -11.08 12.86 -27.29
N SER A 89 -9.97 12.13 -27.39
CA SER A 89 -9.14 12.07 -28.59
C SER A 89 -9.88 11.45 -29.78
N VAL A 90 -10.59 10.34 -29.57
CA VAL A 90 -11.37 9.69 -30.64
C VAL A 90 -12.49 10.61 -31.12
N THR A 91 -13.21 11.25 -30.20
CA THR A 91 -14.31 12.16 -30.54
C THR A 91 -13.78 13.39 -31.27
N GLY A 92 -12.66 13.96 -30.83
CA GLY A 92 -11.99 15.07 -31.51
C GLY A 92 -11.60 14.69 -32.93
N ALA A 93 -10.86 13.59 -33.10
CA ALA A 93 -10.43 13.13 -34.43
C ALA A 93 -11.62 12.78 -35.35
N ALA A 94 -12.71 12.24 -34.82
CA ALA A 94 -13.91 11.96 -35.60
C ALA A 94 -14.62 13.25 -36.04
N ASN A 95 -14.69 14.24 -35.15
CA ASN A 95 -15.27 15.55 -35.44
C ASN A 95 -14.43 16.30 -36.49
N ASP A 96 -13.11 16.32 -36.33
CA ASP A 96 -12.21 17.00 -37.28
C ASP A 96 -12.36 16.40 -38.68
N ARG A 97 -12.33 15.07 -38.80
CA ARG A 97 -12.59 14.38 -40.09
C ARG A 97 -13.97 14.67 -40.65
N ARG A 98 -14.99 14.85 -39.80
CA ARG A 98 -16.33 15.19 -40.25
C ARG A 98 -16.35 16.61 -40.80
N TRP A 99 -15.74 17.55 -40.10
CA TRP A 99 -15.61 18.92 -40.57
C TRP A 99 -14.82 19.01 -41.85
N GLU A 100 -13.70 18.30 -42.00
CA GLU A 100 -12.94 18.26 -43.25
C GLU A 100 -13.80 17.81 -44.44
N ARG A 101 -14.65 16.79 -44.24
CA ARG A 101 -15.58 16.33 -45.29
C ARG A 101 -16.66 17.35 -45.63
N GLU A 102 -17.20 18.02 -44.62
CA GLU A 102 -18.21 19.07 -44.81
C GLU A 102 -17.59 20.29 -45.51
N TRP A 103 -16.40 20.71 -45.07
CA TRP A 103 -15.63 21.79 -45.69
C TRP A 103 -15.29 21.50 -47.14
N ALA A 104 -14.86 20.29 -47.49
CA ALA A 104 -14.56 19.91 -48.88
C ALA A 104 -15.79 20.04 -49.82
N GLN A 105 -17.02 19.94 -49.29
CA GLN A 105 -18.24 20.10 -50.07
C GLN A 105 -18.64 21.58 -50.25
N VAL A 106 -18.40 22.41 -49.24
CA VAL A 106 -18.82 23.82 -49.25
C VAL A 106 -17.74 24.78 -49.75
N GLU A 107 -16.47 24.43 -49.61
CA GLU A 107 -15.30 25.21 -50.06
C GLU A 107 -15.42 25.62 -51.54
N PRO A 108 -15.79 24.73 -52.49
CA PRO A 108 -15.89 25.10 -53.90
C PRO A 108 -16.93 26.18 -54.21
N VAL A 109 -18.04 26.21 -53.45
CA VAL A 109 -19.15 27.14 -53.66
C VAL A 109 -18.81 28.55 -53.17
N TRP A 110 -17.99 28.65 -52.14
CA TRP A 110 -17.50 29.94 -51.62
C TRP A 110 -16.27 30.44 -52.38
N SER A 111 -15.33 29.56 -52.76
CA SER A 111 -14.13 29.94 -53.50
C SER A 111 -14.47 30.45 -54.90
N SER A 112 -15.44 29.83 -55.58
CA SER A 112 -15.92 30.27 -56.91
C SER A 112 -16.58 31.66 -56.90
N ARG A 113 -17.15 32.10 -55.77
CA ARG A 113 -17.79 33.43 -55.64
C ARG A 113 -16.80 34.56 -55.38
N ARG A 114 -15.55 34.27 -55.02
CA ARG A 114 -14.53 35.28 -54.67
C ARG A 114 -13.66 35.72 -55.85
N PHE A 115 -13.80 35.07 -57.01
CA PHE A 115 -12.99 35.31 -58.20
C PHE A 115 -13.78 35.87 -59.41
N GLN A 116 -14.95 36.47 -59.17
CA GLN A 116 -15.69 37.30 -60.12
C GLN A 116 -15.83 38.72 -59.56
#